data_AF-A0A9E5N1N4-F1
#
_entry.id   AF-A0A9E5N1N4-F1
#
_cell.length_a   1.000
_cell.length_b   1.000
_cell.length_c   1.000
_cell.angle_alpha   90.00
_cell.angle_beta   90.00
_cell.angle_gamma   90.00
#
_symmetry.space_group_name_H-M   'P 1'
#
loop_
_entity.id
_entity.type
_entity.pdbx_description
1 polymer ?
#
loop_
_entity_poly.entity_id
_entity_poly.type
_entity_poly.pdbx_seq_one_letter_code
_entity_poly.pdbx_strand_id
1 'polypeptide(L)'
;MYARAQTWWIILRICLEERLVYRADFALGTLMRFLPIVTQIFLWGAIFTGVTGTVAGYSYHDFIAYYLLTMVTRAFSSMPGLASGIAREIREGTIKKFLIQPIDMIGFLLLNRVAHKL
;
A
#
# COMPACT_ATOMS: atom_id res chain seq x y z
N MET A 1 24.85 5.87 15.97
CA MET A 1 23.43 6.18 15.63
C MET A 1 23.32 6.92 14.30
N TYR A 2 24.09 7.98 14.06
CA TYR A 2 24.09 8.73 12.78
C TYR A 2 24.31 7.88 11.52
N ALA A 3 25.29 6.97 11.52
CA ALA A 3 25.57 6.13 10.35
C ALA A 3 24.37 5.26 9.92
N ARG A 4 23.61 4.69 10.87
CA ARG A 4 22.41 3.89 10.56
C ARG A 4 21.30 4.74 9.96
N ALA A 5 21.10 5.95 10.47
CA ALA A 5 20.10 6.88 9.95
C ALA A 5 20.44 7.32 8.51
N GLN A 6 21.72 7.56 8.22
CA GLN A 6 22.19 7.85 6.87
C GLN A 6 21.93 6.69 5.91
N THR A 7 22.24 5.45 6.31
CA THR A 7 21.94 4.25 5.51
C THR A 7 20.44 4.14 5.23
N TRP A 8 19.59 4.35 6.23
CA TRP A 8 18.14 4.28 6.07
C TRP A 8 17.60 5.37 5.13
N TRP A 9 18.12 6.59 5.26
CA TRP A 9 17.78 7.69 4.36
C TRP A 9 18.16 7.39 2.91
N ILE A 10 19.37 6.85 2.69
CA ILE A 10 19.85 6.47 1.36
C ILE A 10 18.96 5.36 0.77
N ILE A 11 18.64 4.32 1.54
CA ILE A 11 17.74 3.24 1.11
C ILE A 11 16.38 3.82 0.71
N LEU A 12 15.79 4.68 1.54
CA LEU A 12 14.49 5.30 1.24
C LEU A 12 14.54 6.10 -0.06
N ARG A 13 15.60 6.90 -0.25
CA ARG A 13 15.78 7.72 -1.45
C ARG A 13 15.90 6.85 -2.70
N ILE A 14 16.69 5.78 -2.64
CA ILE A 14 16.84 4.83 -3.75
C ILE A 14 15.49 4.18 -4.08
N CYS A 15 14.74 3.69 -3.08
CA CYS A 15 13.44 3.08 -3.33
C CYS A 15 12.42 4.06 -3.95
N LEU A 16 12.45 5.34 -3.58
CA LEU A 16 11.62 6.38 -4.20
C LEU A 16 12.06 6.65 -5.65
N GLU A 17 13.36 6.77 -5.89
CA GLU A 17 13.92 6.96 -7.23
C GLU A 17 13.54 5.79 -8.15
N GLU A 18 13.72 4.53 -7.72
CA GLU A 18 13.35 3.32 -8.47
C GLU A 18 11.87 3.33 -8.88
N ARG A 19 10.99 3.74 -7.97
CA ARG A 19 9.55 3.78 -8.22
C ARG A 19 9.13 4.90 -9.15
N LEU A 20 9.88 6.00 -9.14
CA LEU A 20 9.70 7.13 -10.04
C LEU A 20 10.52 7.00 -11.33
N VAL A 21 11.20 5.88 -11.59
CA VAL A 21 11.78 5.61 -12.91
C VAL A 21 10.67 5.57 -13.96
N TYR A 22 9.58 4.84 -13.67
CA TYR A 22 8.42 4.70 -14.55
C TYR A 22 7.29 5.64 -14.13
N ARG A 23 7.52 6.95 -14.23
CA ARG A 23 6.60 8.01 -13.75
C ARG A 23 5.19 7.91 -14.30
N ALA A 24 5.06 7.55 -15.58
CA ALA A 24 3.77 7.40 -16.24
C ALA A 24 3.00 6.17 -15.71
N ASP A 25 3.69 5.05 -15.53
CA ASP A 25 3.11 3.85 -14.91
C ASP A 25 2.67 4.14 -13.47
N PHE A 26 3.51 4.85 -12.70
CA PHE A 26 3.16 5.31 -11.36
C PHE A 26 1.91 6.20 -11.36
N ALA A 27 1.86 7.21 -12.24
CA ALA A 27 0.73 8.15 -12.31
C ALA A 27 -0.57 7.44 -12.72
N LEU A 28 -0.52 6.62 -13.79
CA LEU A 28 -1.67 5.86 -14.26
C LEU A 28 -2.10 4.81 -13.23
N GLY A 29 -1.17 4.03 -12.68
CA GLY A 29 -1.46 3.03 -11.65
C GLY A 29 -2.07 3.65 -10.40
N THR A 30 -1.59 4.82 -9.98
CA THR A 30 -2.16 5.58 -8.87
C THR A 30 -3.58 6.03 -9.18
N LEU A 31 -3.81 6.63 -10.36
CA LEU A 31 -5.15 7.04 -10.79
C LEU A 31 -6.13 5.86 -10.84
N MET A 32 -5.73 4.74 -11.44
CA MET A 32 -6.54 3.53 -11.56
C MET A 32 -6.85 2.92 -10.18
N ARG A 33 -5.98 3.09 -9.19
CA ARG A 33 -6.21 2.62 -7.81
C ARG A 33 -7.31 3.40 -7.08
N PHE A 34 -7.57 4.64 -7.48
CA PHE A 34 -8.66 5.46 -6.91
C PHE A 34 -10.00 5.30 -7.63
N LEU A 35 -10.01 4.78 -8.86
CA LEU A 35 -11.23 4.54 -9.62
C LEU A 35 -12.29 3.72 -8.85
N PRO A 36 -11.92 2.63 -8.11
CA PRO A 36 -12.87 1.86 -7.32
C PRO A 36 -13.64 2.69 -6.27
N ILE A 37 -13.02 3.74 -5.72
CA ILE A 37 -13.67 4.62 -4.74
C ILE A 37 -14.87 5.30 -5.37
N VAL A 38 -14.64 5.91 -6.53
CA VAL A 38 -15.66 6.65 -7.28
C VAL A 38 -16.78 5.71 -7.71
N THR A 39 -16.45 4.56 -8.28
CA THR A 39 -17.44 3.58 -8.71
C THR A 39 -18.30 3.08 -7.54
N GLN A 40 -17.69 2.89 -6.36
CA GLN A 40 -18.44 2.43 -5.20
C GLN A 40 -19.40 3.51 -4.68
N ILE A 41 -18.99 4.77 -4.64
CA ILE A 41 -19.85 5.88 -4.22
C ILE A 41 -21.08 5.94 -5.13
N PHE A 42 -20.90 5.90 -6.45
CA PHE A 42 -22.01 5.91 -7.40
C PHE A 42 -22.89 4.67 -7.30
N LEU A 43 -22.27 3.48 -7.20
CA LEU A 43 -23.00 2.22 -7.05
C LEU A 43 -23.91 2.24 -5.83
N TRP A 44 -23.37 2.60 -4.66
CA TRP A 44 -24.17 2.66 -3.44
C TRP A 44 -25.15 3.82 -3.45
N GLY A 45 -24.82 4.95 -4.09
CA GLY A 45 -25.79 6.01 -4.34
C GLY A 45 -27.02 5.49 -5.09
N ALA A 46 -26.81 4.77 -6.19
CA ALA A 46 -27.89 4.17 -6.97
C ALA A 46 -28.68 3.14 -6.13
N ILE A 47 -28.01 2.29 -5.36
CA ILE A 47 -28.68 1.32 -4.47
C ILE A 47 -29.58 2.03 -3.45
N PHE A 48 -29.08 3.05 -2.77
CA PHE A 48 -29.84 3.78 -1.74
C PHE A 48 -31.00 4.60 -2.33
N THR A 49 -31.00 4.93 -3.63
CA THR A 49 -32.20 5.50 -4.27
C THR A 49 -33.35 4.51 -4.44
N GLY A 50 -33.05 3.21 -4.52
CA GLY A 50 -34.05 2.14 -4.69
C GLY A 50 -34.55 1.53 -3.38
N VAL A 51 -33.96 1.88 -2.24
CA VAL A 51 -34.30 1.33 -0.93
C VAL A 51 -35.09 2.36 -0.13
N THR A 52 -36.25 1.96 0.40
CA THR A 52 -37.01 2.77 1.36
C THR A 52 -36.48 2.50 2.78
N GLY A 53 -35.55 3.33 3.24
CA GLY A 53 -35.03 3.28 4.61
C GLY A 53 -33.52 2.98 4.69
N THR A 54 -33.12 2.16 5.66
CA THR A 54 -31.71 1.82 5.90
C THR A 54 -31.36 0.45 5.34
N VAL A 55 -30.10 0.28 4.92
CA VAL A 55 -29.58 -1.03 4.52
C VAL A 55 -28.84 -1.62 5.72
N ALA A 56 -29.36 -2.68 6.31
CA ALA A 56 -28.81 -3.30 7.51
C ALA A 56 -28.57 -2.29 8.66
N GLY A 57 -29.45 -1.29 8.80
CA GLY A 57 -29.34 -0.22 9.81
C GLY A 57 -28.44 0.95 9.42
N TYR A 58 -27.72 0.88 8.29
CA TYR A 58 -26.89 1.98 7.79
C TYR A 58 -27.68 2.92 6.89
N SER A 59 -27.56 4.23 7.11
CA SER A 59 -27.90 5.22 6.09
C SER A 59 -26.85 5.26 4.99
N TYR A 60 -27.14 5.95 3.89
CA TYR A 60 -26.17 6.18 2.82
C TYR A 60 -24.86 6.79 3.34
N HIS A 61 -24.96 7.82 4.18
CA HIS A 61 -23.79 8.52 4.72
C HIS A 61 -22.95 7.61 5.63
N ASP A 62 -23.61 6.79 6.46
CA ASP A 62 -22.91 5.83 7.32
C ASP A 62 -22.17 4.78 6.48
N PHE A 63 -22.81 4.30 5.42
CA PHE A 63 -22.23 3.30 4.53
C PHE A 63 -21.00 3.85 3.78
N ILE A 64 -21.09 5.07 3.25
CA ILE A 64 -19.96 5.73 2.59
C ILE A 64 -18.82 5.99 3.58
N ALA A 65 -19.12 6.49 4.79
CA ALA A 65 -18.12 6.72 5.82
C ALA A 65 -17.42 5.41 6.22
N TYR A 66 -18.18 4.34 6.45
CA TYR A 66 -17.66 3.01 6.73
C TYR A 66 -16.76 2.53 5.58
N TYR A 67 -17.23 2.62 4.34
CA TYR A 67 -16.46 2.20 3.18
C TYR A 67 -15.12 2.96 3.08
N LEU A 68 -15.14 4.29 3.16
CA LEU A 68 -13.91 5.09 3.12
C LEU A 68 -12.94 4.71 4.26
N LEU A 69 -13.45 4.47 5.47
CA LEU A 69 -12.64 4.00 6.59
C LEU A 69 -11.99 2.63 6.31
N THR A 70 -12.73 1.68 5.70
CA THR A 70 -12.16 0.38 5.31
C THR A 70 -11.05 0.54 4.26
N MET A 71 -11.19 1.52 3.35
CA MET A 71 -10.17 1.78 2.33
C MET A 71 -8.88 2.33 2.93
N VAL A 72 -9.00 3.32 3.83
CA VAL A 72 -7.85 3.85 4.58
C VAL A 72 -7.18 2.72 5.35
N THR A 73 -7.97 1.94 6.09
CA THR A 73 -7.45 0.79 6.86
C THR A 73 -6.71 -0.20 5.96
N ARG A 74 -7.28 -0.55 4.80
CA ARG A 74 -6.64 -1.45 3.82
C ARG A 74 -5.36 -0.86 3.25
N ALA A 75 -5.30 0.44 2.99
CA ALA A 75 -4.10 1.11 2.50
C ALA A 75 -2.93 0.97 3.50
N PHE A 76 -3.22 0.96 4.80
CA PHE A 76 -2.22 0.77 5.85
C PHE A 76 -1.89 -0.70 6.14
N SER A 77 -2.89 -1.58 6.21
CA SER A 77 -2.71 -2.98 6.61
C SER A 77 -2.22 -3.91 5.48
N SER A 78 -2.46 -3.55 4.21
CA SER A 78 -2.13 -4.44 3.09
C SER A 78 -0.62 -4.53 2.86
N MET A 79 -0.08 -5.74 3.03
CA MET A 79 1.31 -6.09 2.72
C MET A 79 1.38 -7.24 1.70
N PRO A 80 0.93 -6.99 0.44
CA PRO A 80 0.93 -8.02 -0.58
C PRO A 80 2.36 -8.44 -0.90
N GLY A 81 2.54 -9.75 -1.10
CA GLY A 81 3.80 -10.34 -1.54
C GLY A 81 4.93 -10.35 -0.52
N LEU A 82 4.72 -9.87 0.72
CA LEU A 82 5.81 -9.80 1.72
C LEU A 82 6.32 -11.19 2.09
N ALA A 83 5.43 -12.06 2.59
CA ALA A 83 5.80 -13.40 3.03
C ALA A 83 6.30 -14.28 1.87
N SER A 84 5.59 -14.25 0.73
CA SER A 84 6.01 -15.00 -0.46
C SER A 84 7.30 -14.47 -1.07
N GLY A 85 7.55 -13.16 -0.98
CA GLY A 85 8.81 -12.53 -1.39
C GLY A 85 9.98 -13.03 -0.55
N ILE A 86 9.87 -13.00 0.78
CA ILE A 86 10.89 -13.53 1.69
C ILE A 86 11.12 -15.02 1.43
N ALA A 87 10.06 -15.81 1.30
CA ALA A 87 10.18 -17.25 1.01
C ALA A 87 10.93 -17.51 -0.30
N ARG A 88 10.68 -16.69 -1.33
CA ARG A 88 11.40 -16.76 -2.61
C ARG A 88 12.88 -16.38 -2.44
N GLU A 89 13.19 -15.32 -1.70
CA GLU A 89 14.58 -14.91 -1.45
C GLU A 89 15.37 -15.98 -0.67
N ILE A 90 14.73 -16.71 0.24
CA ILE A 90 15.31 -17.87 0.91
C ILE A 90 15.59 -18.98 -0.10
N ARG A 91 14.57 -19.37 -0.89
CA ARG A 91 14.68 -20.45 -1.89
C ARG A 91 15.76 -20.18 -2.93
N GLU A 92 15.90 -18.94 -3.36
CA GLU A 92 16.87 -18.52 -4.38
C GLU A 92 18.25 -18.18 -3.78
N GLY A 93 18.40 -18.18 -2.45
CA GLY A 93 19.64 -17.82 -1.76
C GLY A 93 20.01 -16.34 -1.86
N THR A 94 19.10 -15.49 -2.35
CA THR A 94 19.32 -14.03 -2.48
C THR A 94 19.17 -13.30 -1.14
N ILE A 95 18.56 -13.93 -0.13
CA ILE A 95 18.49 -13.43 1.25
C ILE A 95 19.88 -13.18 1.86
N LYS A 96 20.93 -13.83 1.33
CA LYS A 96 22.32 -13.70 1.82
C LYS A 96 22.79 -12.25 1.96
N LYS A 97 22.29 -11.33 1.13
CA LYS A 97 22.61 -9.89 1.22
C LYS A 97 22.32 -9.32 2.61
N PHE A 98 21.24 -9.75 3.25
CA PHE A 98 20.87 -9.31 4.60
C PHE A 98 21.61 -10.06 5.71
N LEU A 99 22.19 -11.22 5.40
CA LEU A 99 22.90 -12.05 6.37
C LEU A 99 24.38 -11.69 6.49
N ILE A 100 25.00 -11.26 5.38
CA ILE A 100 26.45 -11.00 5.31
C ILE A 100 26.81 -9.52 5.28
N GLN A 101 25.86 -8.64 4.91
CA GLN A 101 26.08 -7.19 4.89
C GLN A 101 25.40 -6.55 6.11
N PRO A 102 25.88 -5.39 6.59
CA PRO A 102 25.29 -4.70 7.74
C PRO A 102 23.98 -3.97 7.37
N ILE A 103 23.05 -4.67 6.72
CA ILE A 103 21.73 -4.17 6.31
C ILE A 103 20.66 -4.99 7.02
N ASP A 104 19.90 -4.34 7.88
CA ASP A 104 18.77 -4.95 8.55
C ASP A 104 17.63 -5.23 7.56
N MET A 105 17.22 -6.49 7.44
CA MET A 105 16.16 -6.91 6.51
C MET A 105 14.83 -6.23 6.84
N ILE A 106 14.45 -6.18 8.11
CA ILE A 106 13.15 -5.62 8.52
C ILE A 106 13.10 -4.13 8.20
N GLY A 107 14.15 -3.39 8.56
CA GLY A 107 14.30 -1.98 8.22
C GLY A 107 14.28 -1.72 6.72
N PHE A 108 15.01 -2.53 5.94
CA PHE A 108 14.99 -2.42 4.47
C PHE A 108 13.59 -2.64 3.89
N LEU A 109 12.90 -3.71 4.31
CA LEU A 109 11.54 -4.02 3.86
C LEU A 109 10.52 -2.96 4.29
N LEU A 110 10.68 -2.40 5.50
CA LEU A 110 9.86 -1.29 5.99
C LEU A 110 10.05 -0.04 5.14
N LEU A 111 11.29 0.37 4.87
CA LEU A 111 11.59 1.54 4.05
C LEU A 111 11.10 1.37 2.62
N ASN A 112 11.27 0.18 2.04
CA ASN A 112 10.70 -0.16 0.73
C ASN A 112 9.17 -0.03 0.73
N ARG A 113 8.50 -0.50 1.80
CA ARG A 113 7.05 -0.37 1.94
C ARG A 113 6.61 1.08 2.13
N VAL A 114 7.35 1.88 2.88
CA VAL A 114 7.09 3.32 3.03
C VAL A 114 7.24 4.03 1.70
N ALA A 115 8.31 3.76 0.95
CA ALA A 115 8.51 4.28 -0.40
C ALA A 115 7.40 3.85 -1.37
N HIS A 116 6.73 2.71 -1.14
CA HIS A 116 5.54 2.30 -1.90
C HIS A 116 4.26 3.07 -1.54
N LYS A 117 4.20 3.72 -0.37
CA LYS A 117 3.02 4.46 0.09
C LYS A 117 3.14 5.98 -0.11
N LEU A 118 4.36 6.49 -0.13
CA LEU A 118 4.70 7.84 -0.57
C LEU A 118 4.57 7.97 -2.10
#